data_AF-A0A060CKC1-F1
#
_entry.id   AF-A0A060CKC1-F1
#
_cell.length_a   1.000
_cell.length_b   1.000
_cell.length_c   1.000
_cell.angle_alpha   90.00
_cell.angle_beta   90.00
_cell.angle_gamma   90.00
#
_symmetry.space_group_name_H-M   'P 1'
#
loop_
_entity.id
_entity.type
_entity.pdbx_description
1 polymer ?
#
loop_
_entity_poly.entity_id
_entity_poly.type
_entity_poly.pdbx_seq_one_letter_code
_entity_poly.pdbx_strand_id
1 'polypeptide(L)'
;DTLKALLEFTSDDFAIPSWYGPEYQRELEESGRPVTPSMPANRPWGVWGPHALTHFLKQTGEIRFALPRDVLYPFSFRDRRFMLRRNFDTTGYITPDTRSIHFYGRRMRARLIEKEDGIPDPKSLIGQLLIRHGIDPAKAPLRKRTPPKHQRPPPRSSCRGQCCPPRPLPRNR
;
A
#
# COMPACT_ATOMS: atom_id res chain seq x y z
N ASP A 1 2.12 -20.61 17.77
CA ASP A 1 3.14 -21.21 16.87
C ASP A 1 3.67 -20.27 15.78
N THR A 2 2.84 -19.38 15.26
CA THR A 2 3.17 -18.42 14.19
C THR A 2 4.40 -17.59 14.51
N LEU A 3 4.49 -17.05 15.73
CA LEU A 3 5.63 -16.22 16.13
C LEU A 3 6.94 -17.02 16.07
N LYS A 4 6.93 -18.28 16.52
CA LYS A 4 8.09 -19.16 16.46
C LYS A 4 8.52 -19.41 15.01
N ALA A 5 7.58 -19.78 14.14
CA ALA A 5 7.88 -20.02 12.71
C ALA A 5 8.39 -18.75 12.00
N LEU A 6 7.82 -17.58 12.33
CA LEU A 6 8.29 -16.30 11.80
C LEU A 6 9.72 -15.99 12.27
N LEU A 7 10.02 -16.18 13.56
CA LEU A 7 11.36 -15.96 14.11
C LEU A 7 12.37 -16.92 13.49
N GLU A 8 12.04 -18.20 13.34
CA GLU A 8 12.88 -19.20 12.66
C GLU A 8 13.17 -18.76 11.22
N PHE A 9 12.16 -18.34 10.46
CA PHE A 9 12.35 -17.87 9.09
C PHE A 9 13.22 -16.62 8.99
N THR A 10 13.02 -15.64 9.89
CA THR A 10 13.79 -14.39 9.88
C THR A 10 15.18 -14.51 10.51
N SER A 11 15.47 -15.63 11.18
CA SER A 11 16.81 -15.90 11.74
C SER A 11 17.78 -16.40 10.67
N ASP A 12 17.27 -16.90 9.55
CA ASP A 12 18.06 -17.28 8.38
C ASP A 12 18.00 -16.18 7.32
N ASP A 13 19.10 -15.44 7.18
CA ASP A 13 19.28 -14.36 6.20
C ASP A 13 19.14 -14.83 4.73
N PHE A 14 19.18 -16.15 4.49
CA PHE A 14 19.07 -16.77 3.18
C PHE A 14 17.74 -17.53 3.00
N ALA A 15 16.84 -17.50 3.98
CA ALA A 15 15.58 -18.23 3.91
C ALA A 15 14.77 -17.87 2.66
N ILE A 16 14.35 -18.90 1.92
CA ILE A 16 13.61 -18.75 0.66
C ILE A 16 12.10 -18.78 0.96
N PRO A 17 11.35 -17.70 0.67
CA PRO A 17 9.92 -17.63 0.95
C PRO A 17 9.10 -18.49 -0.03
N SER A 18 8.44 -19.53 0.48
CA SER A 18 7.62 -20.44 -0.34
C SER A 18 6.32 -19.82 -0.86
N TRP A 19 5.81 -18.77 -0.21
CA TRP A 19 4.52 -18.15 -0.55
C TRP A 19 4.53 -17.26 -1.80
N TYR A 20 5.66 -17.09 -2.48
CA TYR A 20 5.72 -16.42 -3.79
C TYR A 20 5.68 -17.38 -4.98
N GLY A 21 5.59 -18.69 -4.72
CA GLY A 21 5.46 -19.71 -5.76
C GLY A 21 6.79 -20.26 -6.27
N PRO A 22 6.75 -21.39 -7.01
CA PRO A 22 7.92 -22.17 -7.36
C PRO A 22 8.87 -21.45 -8.34
N GLU A 23 8.36 -20.57 -9.20
CA GLU A 23 9.19 -19.78 -10.11
C GLU A 23 10.14 -18.85 -9.34
N TYR A 24 9.61 -18.15 -8.32
CA TYR A 24 10.40 -17.25 -7.49
C TYR A 24 11.42 -18.01 -6.63
N GLN A 25 11.04 -19.19 -6.15
CA GLN A 25 11.96 -20.07 -5.41
C GLN A 25 13.12 -20.52 -6.31
N ARG A 26 12.83 -21.01 -7.52
CA ARG A 26 13.86 -21.39 -8.49
C ARG A 26 14.79 -20.24 -8.84
N GLU A 27 14.26 -19.04 -9.08
CA GLU A 27 15.09 -17.86 -9.35
C GLU A 27 16.06 -17.60 -8.18
N LEU A 28 15.61 -17.72 -6.94
CA LEU A 28 16.45 -17.54 -5.76
C LEU A 28 17.48 -18.67 -5.60
N GLU A 29 17.08 -19.93 -5.80
CA GLU A 29 17.95 -21.11 -5.76
C GLU A 29 19.05 -21.07 -6.84
N GLU A 30 18.67 -20.80 -8.09
CA GLU A 30 19.56 -20.69 -9.25
C GLU A 30 20.48 -19.47 -9.16
N SER A 31 20.03 -18.40 -8.50
CA SER A 31 20.87 -17.22 -8.32
C SER A 31 22.14 -17.52 -7.54
N GLY A 32 22.21 -18.65 -6.81
CA GLY A 32 23.45 -19.23 -6.26
C GLY A 32 24.27 -18.30 -5.36
N ARG A 33 23.73 -17.16 -4.94
CA ARG A 33 24.49 -16.10 -4.30
C ARG A 33 24.32 -16.14 -2.78
N PRO A 34 25.42 -16.14 -1.99
CA PRO A 34 25.47 -15.37 -0.76
C PRO A 34 25.58 -13.89 -1.18
N VAL A 35 24.47 -13.28 -1.61
CA VAL A 35 24.50 -11.84 -1.89
C VAL A 35 24.58 -11.19 -0.52
N THR A 36 25.70 -10.53 -0.19
CA THR A 36 25.87 -9.51 0.86
C THR A 36 24.65 -9.35 1.77
N PRO A 37 24.75 -9.66 3.09
CA PRO A 37 23.62 -10.05 3.96
C PRO A 37 22.34 -9.46 3.43
N SER A 38 21.55 -10.29 2.73
CA SER A 38 20.57 -9.82 1.76
C SER A 38 19.70 -8.77 2.42
N MET A 39 20.05 -7.50 2.21
CA MET A 39 19.47 -6.43 3.01
C MET A 39 17.96 -6.54 2.78
N PRO A 40 17.11 -6.55 3.80
CA PRO A 40 15.66 -6.71 3.64
C PRO A 40 15.06 -5.77 2.57
N ALA A 41 15.76 -4.66 2.29
CA ALA A 41 15.50 -3.71 1.21
C ALA A 41 15.49 -4.27 -0.22
N ASN A 42 16.24 -5.33 -0.53
CA ASN A 42 16.31 -5.93 -1.87
C ASN A 42 15.25 -7.02 -2.10
N ARG A 43 14.56 -7.44 -1.04
CA ARG A 43 13.49 -8.43 -1.11
C ARG A 43 12.13 -7.73 -1.24
N PRO A 44 11.08 -8.42 -1.69
CA PRO A 44 9.74 -7.86 -1.69
C PRO A 44 9.37 -7.33 -0.30
N TRP A 45 8.81 -6.13 -0.22
CA TRP A 45 8.51 -5.42 1.04
C TRP A 45 7.85 -6.27 2.14
N GLY A 46 7.01 -7.24 1.75
CA GLY A 46 6.28 -8.09 2.67
C GLY A 46 7.01 -9.36 3.12
N VAL A 47 8.23 -9.64 2.64
CA VAL A 47 8.92 -10.93 2.85
C VAL A 47 9.14 -11.29 4.31
N TRP A 48 9.44 -10.33 5.18
CA TRP A 48 9.62 -10.55 6.63
C TRP A 48 8.48 -9.94 7.44
N GLY A 49 7.51 -9.33 6.75
CA GLY A 49 6.40 -8.64 7.39
C GLY A 49 5.08 -9.32 7.06
N PRO A 50 4.10 -8.59 6.50
CA PRO A 50 2.73 -9.08 6.40
C PRO A 50 2.56 -10.33 5.52
N HIS A 51 3.42 -10.56 4.52
CA HIS A 51 3.28 -11.77 3.68
C HIS A 51 3.74 -13.02 4.44
N ALA A 52 4.89 -12.96 5.12
CA ALA A 52 5.34 -14.04 6.01
C ALA A 52 4.35 -14.29 7.15
N LEU A 53 3.90 -13.22 7.82
CA LEU A 53 2.92 -13.34 8.90
C LEU A 53 1.64 -14.03 8.42
N THR A 54 1.10 -13.62 7.26
CA THR A 54 -0.10 -14.26 6.69
C THR A 54 0.15 -15.72 6.33
N HIS A 55 1.32 -16.05 5.79
CA HIS A 55 1.69 -17.43 5.48
C HIS A 55 1.73 -18.30 6.74
N PHE A 56 2.46 -17.88 7.78
CA PHE A 56 2.59 -18.67 8.99
C PHE A 56 1.29 -18.75 9.79
N LEU A 57 0.48 -17.69 9.83
CA LEU A 57 -0.87 -17.76 10.41
C LEU A 57 -1.74 -18.82 9.73
N LYS A 58 -1.65 -18.95 8.40
CA LYS A 58 -2.35 -20.00 7.66
C LYS A 58 -1.76 -21.38 7.96
N GLN A 59 -0.43 -21.50 7.97
CA GLN A 59 0.27 -22.75 8.21
C GLN A 59 -0.04 -23.35 9.58
N THR A 60 -0.11 -22.52 10.63
CA THR A 60 -0.39 -23.00 12.00
C THR A 60 -1.88 -23.05 12.33
N GLY A 61 -2.75 -22.55 11.43
CA GLY A 61 -4.18 -22.42 11.67
C GLY A 61 -4.59 -21.29 12.62
N GLU A 62 -3.64 -20.49 13.13
CA GLU A 62 -3.91 -19.32 13.98
C GLU A 62 -4.59 -18.17 13.22
N ILE A 63 -4.65 -18.23 11.87
CA ILE A 63 -5.44 -17.31 11.04
C ILE A 63 -6.92 -17.24 11.46
N ARG A 64 -7.45 -18.27 12.14
CA ARG A 64 -8.81 -18.29 12.70
C ARG A 64 -9.09 -17.17 13.71
N PHE A 65 -8.06 -16.59 14.31
CA PHE A 65 -8.16 -15.46 15.22
C PHE A 65 -8.17 -14.10 14.51
N ALA A 66 -7.93 -14.08 13.19
CA ALA A 66 -7.99 -12.85 12.41
C ALA A 66 -9.44 -12.38 12.27
N LEU A 67 -9.64 -11.08 12.49
CA LEU A 67 -10.95 -10.46 12.30
C LEU A 67 -11.33 -10.46 10.82
N PRO A 68 -12.63 -10.59 10.49
CA PRO A 68 -13.15 -10.31 9.16
C PRO A 68 -12.76 -8.91 8.68
N ARG A 69 -12.62 -8.74 7.36
CA ARG A 69 -12.13 -7.49 6.76
C ARG A 69 -13.00 -6.29 7.15
N ASP A 70 -14.31 -6.44 7.13
CA ASP A 70 -15.32 -5.40 7.40
C ASP A 70 -15.30 -4.87 8.84
N VAL A 71 -14.70 -5.62 9.78
CA VAL A 71 -14.48 -5.16 11.15
C VAL A 71 -13.48 -3.99 11.20
N LEU A 72 -12.45 -4.00 10.36
CA LEU A 72 -11.36 -3.00 10.39
C LEU A 72 -11.29 -2.13 9.12
N TYR A 73 -11.73 -2.69 7.99
CA TYR A 73 -11.65 -2.15 6.63
C TYR A 73 -12.98 -2.37 5.89
N PRO A 74 -14.10 -1.77 6.37
CA PRO A 74 -15.42 -1.90 5.75
C PRO A 74 -15.42 -1.48 4.28
N PHE A 75 -14.69 -0.43 3.94
CA PHE A 75 -14.48 0.00 2.56
C PHE A 75 -13.21 -0.60 1.99
N SER A 76 -13.31 -1.27 0.83
CA SER A 76 -12.15 -1.70 0.06
C SER A 76 -11.42 -0.49 -0.53
N PHE A 77 -10.18 -0.72 -1.00
CA PHE A 77 -9.46 0.33 -1.73
C PHE A 77 -10.26 0.81 -2.95
N ARG A 78 -10.93 -0.09 -3.68
CA ARG A 78 -11.75 0.26 -4.86
C ARG A 78 -12.94 1.14 -4.48
N ASP A 79 -13.53 0.88 -3.32
CA ASP A 79 -14.77 1.52 -2.86
C ASP A 79 -14.53 2.80 -2.05
N ARG A 80 -13.28 3.12 -1.71
CA ARG A 80 -12.88 4.27 -0.90
C ARG A 80 -13.57 5.59 -1.28
N ARG A 81 -13.85 5.80 -2.57
CA ARG A 81 -14.49 7.03 -3.08
C ARG A 81 -15.90 7.24 -2.54
N PHE A 82 -16.61 6.18 -2.14
CA PHE A 82 -17.97 6.27 -1.63
C PHE A 82 -18.05 6.95 -0.27
N MET A 83 -16.96 6.93 0.52
CA MET A 83 -16.89 7.66 1.78
C MET A 83 -17.01 9.18 1.61
N LEU A 84 -16.71 9.70 0.41
CA LEU A 84 -16.87 11.12 0.06
C LEU A 84 -18.19 11.42 -0.65
N ARG A 85 -18.99 10.40 -1.00
CA ARG A 85 -20.24 10.60 -1.74
C ARG A 85 -21.33 11.06 -0.77
N ARG A 86 -22.05 12.12 -1.15
CA ARG A 86 -23.19 12.68 -0.40
C ARG A 86 -24.31 11.64 -0.30
N ASN A 87 -24.93 11.52 0.88
CA ASN A 87 -26.06 10.63 1.14
C ASN A 87 -25.82 9.17 0.68
N PHE A 88 -24.58 8.70 0.72
CA PHE A 88 -24.28 7.32 0.37
C PHE A 88 -24.76 6.39 1.49
N ASP A 89 -25.53 5.38 1.12
CA ASP A 89 -25.96 4.35 2.06
C ASP A 89 -24.77 3.45 2.45
N THR A 90 -24.48 3.41 3.75
CA THR A 90 -23.36 2.66 4.32
C THR A 90 -23.77 1.31 4.93
N THR A 91 -25.06 0.96 4.90
CA THR A 91 -25.61 -0.24 5.55
C THR A 91 -24.96 -1.54 5.05
N GLY A 92 -24.55 -1.58 3.77
CA GLY A 92 -23.82 -2.73 3.20
C GLY A 92 -22.31 -2.73 3.44
N TYR A 93 -21.77 -1.72 4.12
CA TYR A 93 -20.33 -1.56 4.38
C TYR A 93 -20.01 -1.57 5.87
N ILE A 94 -20.79 -0.84 6.67
CA ILE A 94 -20.56 -0.67 8.11
C ILE A 94 -21.56 -1.56 8.85
N THR A 95 -21.03 -2.50 9.63
CA THR A 95 -21.79 -3.44 10.45
C THR A 95 -21.69 -3.06 11.93
N PRO A 96 -22.53 -3.63 12.82
CA PRO A 96 -22.37 -3.44 14.26
C PRO A 96 -20.99 -3.85 14.79
N ASP A 97 -20.31 -4.77 14.10
CA ASP A 97 -18.96 -5.23 14.45
C ASP A 97 -17.85 -4.32 13.93
N THR A 98 -18.14 -3.36 13.04
CA THR A 98 -17.14 -2.42 12.51
C THR A 98 -16.55 -1.56 13.63
N ARG A 99 -15.24 -1.68 13.82
CA ARG A 99 -14.47 -0.93 14.83
C ARG A 99 -13.63 0.21 14.25
N SER A 100 -13.30 0.14 12.97
CA SER A 100 -12.41 1.09 12.31
C SER A 100 -12.77 1.31 10.85
N ILE A 101 -12.41 2.48 10.31
CA ILE A 101 -12.54 2.81 8.89
C ILE A 101 -11.19 3.35 8.40
N HIS A 102 -10.61 2.69 7.40
CA HIS A 102 -9.36 3.14 6.81
C HIS A 102 -9.58 4.17 5.69
N PHE A 103 -9.07 5.38 5.86
CA PHE A 103 -9.33 6.50 4.94
C PHE A 103 -8.42 6.56 3.70
N TYR A 104 -7.42 5.69 3.55
CA TYR A 104 -6.52 5.72 2.37
C TYR A 104 -5.93 7.12 2.12
N GLY A 105 -5.40 7.74 3.18
CA GLY A 105 -5.21 9.19 3.28
C GLY A 105 -4.49 9.87 2.11
N ARG A 106 -3.48 9.24 1.49
CA ARG A 106 -2.77 9.82 0.33
C ARG A 106 -3.71 10.14 -0.83
N ARG A 107 -4.59 9.19 -1.20
CA ARG A 107 -5.54 9.37 -2.32
C ARG A 107 -6.75 10.20 -1.91
N MET A 108 -7.21 10.03 -0.67
CA MET A 108 -8.37 10.76 -0.15
C MET A 108 -8.10 12.26 -0.03
N ARG A 109 -6.93 12.64 0.50
CA ARG A 109 -6.52 14.05 0.60
C ARG A 109 -6.45 14.71 -0.78
N ALA A 110 -5.86 14.05 -1.76
CA ALA A 110 -5.82 14.56 -3.13
C ALA A 110 -7.23 14.77 -3.71
N ARG A 111 -8.11 13.78 -3.56
CA ARG A 111 -9.50 13.86 -4.05
C ARG A 111 -10.32 14.94 -3.36
N LEU A 112 -10.12 15.17 -2.06
CA LEU A 112 -10.77 16.24 -1.29
C LEU A 112 -10.31 17.61 -1.80
N ILE A 113 -9.01 17.81 -1.96
CA ILE A 113 -8.44 19.06 -2.49
C ILE A 113 -8.98 19.36 -3.89
N GLU A 114 -8.99 18.36 -4.78
CA GLU A 114 -9.32 18.55 -6.20
C GLU A 114 -10.79 18.85 -6.47
N LYS A 115 -11.70 18.50 -5.55
CA LYS A 115 -13.13 18.43 -5.85
C LYS A 115 -14.03 19.06 -4.80
N GLU A 116 -13.56 19.18 -3.57
CA GLU A 116 -14.32 19.71 -2.43
C GLU A 116 -13.51 20.82 -1.71
N ASP A 117 -12.53 21.43 -2.38
CA ASP A 117 -11.58 22.42 -1.84
C ASP A 117 -10.94 22.03 -0.48
N GLY A 118 -10.76 20.72 -0.27
CA GLY A 118 -10.14 20.16 0.93
C GLY A 118 -11.10 19.90 2.10
N ILE A 119 -12.38 20.26 2.00
CA ILE A 119 -13.38 20.07 3.06
C ILE A 119 -14.44 19.07 2.56
N PRO A 120 -14.64 17.90 3.21
CA PRO A 120 -15.67 16.96 2.79
C PRO A 120 -17.07 17.55 2.95
N ASP A 121 -17.99 17.24 2.03
CA ASP A 121 -19.38 17.63 2.17
C ASP A 121 -19.99 17.05 3.47
N PRO A 122 -20.76 17.84 4.25
CA PRO A 122 -21.37 17.40 5.51
C PRO A 122 -22.24 16.14 5.40
N LYS A 123 -22.80 15.86 4.21
CA LYS A 123 -23.66 14.70 3.96
C LYS A 123 -22.87 13.47 3.50
N SER A 124 -21.55 13.56 3.33
CA SER A 124 -20.69 12.39 3.09
C SER A 124 -20.38 11.67 4.41
N LEU A 125 -19.96 10.40 4.34
CA LEU A 125 -19.56 9.66 5.55
C LEU A 125 -18.46 10.38 6.32
N ILE A 126 -17.42 10.87 5.63
CA ILE A 126 -16.33 11.60 6.30
C ILE A 126 -16.84 12.91 6.91
N GLY A 127 -17.70 13.65 6.20
CA GLY A 127 -18.32 14.88 6.73
C GLY A 127 -19.16 14.63 7.99
N GLN A 128 -19.97 13.56 7.98
CA GLN A 128 -20.74 13.14 9.16
C GLN A 128 -19.84 12.76 10.33
N LEU A 129 -18.70 12.10 10.08
CA LEU A 129 -17.73 11.77 11.12
C LEU A 129 -17.06 13.01 11.72
N LEU A 130 -16.74 14.03 10.91
CA LEU A 130 -16.22 15.30 11.43
C LEU A 130 -17.22 15.95 12.38
N ILE A 131 -18.50 16.01 12.00
CA ILE A 131 -19.57 16.57 12.84
C ILE A 131 -19.72 15.76 14.12
N ARG A 132 -19.83 14.43 14.01
CA ARG A 132 -19.98 13.51 15.14
C ARG A 132 -18.89 13.67 16.19
N HIS A 133 -17.66 13.95 15.75
CA HIS A 133 -16.50 14.07 16.62
C HIS A 133 -16.09 15.53 16.93
N GLY A 134 -16.88 16.52 16.49
CA GLY A 134 -16.58 17.94 16.72
C GLY A 134 -15.25 18.40 16.11
N ILE A 135 -14.82 17.78 15.02
CA ILE A 135 -13.55 18.10 14.35
C ILE A 135 -13.80 19.19 13.31
N ASP A 136 -13.15 20.34 13.50
CA ASP A 136 -13.15 21.43 12.53
C ASP A 136 -12.00 21.25 11.52
N PRO A 137 -12.28 20.92 10.24
CA PRO A 137 -11.25 20.74 9.23
C PRO A 137 -10.51 22.03 8.88
N ALA A 138 -11.06 23.22 9.19
CA ALA A 138 -10.42 24.50 8.92
C ALA A 138 -9.24 24.79 9.84
N LYS A 139 -9.18 24.16 11.02
CA LYS A 139 -8.05 24.32 11.97
C LYS A 139 -6.75 23.67 11.48
N ALA A 140 -6.85 22.69 10.58
CA ALA A 140 -5.71 21.97 10.01
C ALA A 140 -5.95 21.67 8.52
N PRO A 141 -5.93 22.70 7.65
CA PRO A 141 -6.35 22.57 6.27
C PRO A 141 -5.42 21.66 5.47
N LEU A 142 -6.01 20.92 4.53
CA LEU A 142 -5.24 20.06 3.63
C LEU A 142 -4.34 20.90 2.72
N ARG A 143 -3.04 20.61 2.73
CA ARG A 143 -2.07 21.30 1.87
C ARG A 143 -2.27 20.90 0.41
N LYS A 144 -2.56 21.87 -0.46
CA LYS A 144 -2.52 21.70 -1.91
C LYS A 144 -1.09 21.27 -2.29
N ARG A 145 -0.93 20.10 -2.90
CA ARG A 145 0.40 19.69 -3.38
C ARG A 145 0.75 20.59 -4.55
N THR A 146 1.76 21.45 -4.38
CA THR A 146 2.42 22.06 -5.52
C THR A 146 3.04 20.93 -6.33
N PRO A 147 2.75 20.79 -7.64
CA PRO A 147 3.49 19.84 -8.45
C PRO A 147 4.98 20.17 -8.31
N PRO A 148 5.86 19.15 -8.22
CA PRO A 148 7.30 19.42 -8.23
C PRO A 148 7.59 20.25 -9.47
N LYS A 149 8.28 21.39 -9.29
CA LYS A 149 8.78 22.17 -10.43
C LYS A 149 9.49 21.18 -11.33
N HIS A 150 9.02 21.03 -12.57
CA HIS A 150 9.73 20.26 -13.57
C HIS A 150 11.10 20.93 -13.70
N GLN A 151 12.12 20.39 -13.02
CA GLN A 151 13.48 20.75 -13.34
C GLN A 151 13.64 20.25 -14.77
N ARG A 152 13.81 21.18 -15.72
CA ARG A 152 14.21 20.81 -17.07
C ARG A 152 15.42 19.91 -16.89
N PRO A 153 15.45 18.70 -17.47
CA PRO A 153 16.64 17.89 -17.42
C PRO A 153 17.81 18.77 -17.90
N PRO A 154 18.99 18.70 -17.24
CA PRO A 154 20.14 19.48 -17.67
C PRO A 154 20.32 19.26 -19.18
N PRO A 155 20.66 20.31 -19.95
CA PRO A 155 20.92 20.15 -21.37
C PRO A 155 21.93 19.01 -21.52
N ARG A 156 21.61 18.05 -22.40
CA ARG A 156 22.53 16.94 -22.68
C ARG A 156 23.87 17.56 -23.04
N SER A 157 24.86 17.37 -22.19
CA SER A 157 26.25 17.64 -22.55
C SER A 157 26.49 16.88 -23.85
N SER A 158 26.93 17.57 -24.89
CA SER A 158 27.31 16.93 -26.14
C SER A 158 28.42 15.94 -25.82
N CYS A 159 28.09 14.66 -25.62
CA CYS A 159 29.07 13.59 -25.57
C CYS A 159 29.72 13.53 -26.95
N ARG A 160 30.84 14.23 -27.10
CA ARG A 160 31.82 13.92 -28.13
C ARG A 160 32.33 12.52 -27.80
N GLY A 161 31.98 11.56 -28.64
CA GLY A 161 32.62 10.25 -28.73
C GLY A 161 32.53 9.39 -27.48
N GLN A 162 31.47 8.59 -27.37
CA GLN A 162 31.55 7.16 -27.01
C GLN A 162 30.16 6.52 -27.11
N CYS A 163 30.14 5.32 -27.69
CA CYS A 163 29.00 4.58 -28.20
C CYS A 163 27.81 4.48 -27.21
N CYS A 164 26.67 5.05 -27.59
CA CYS A 164 25.39 4.68 -26.98
C CYS A 164 24.88 3.37 -27.61
N PRO A 165 24.47 2.36 -26.82
CA PRO A 165 23.79 1.19 -27.36
C PRO A 165 22.43 1.59 -27.97
N PRO A 166 21.96 0.89 -29.03
CA PRO A 166 20.71 1.22 -29.69
C PRO A 166 19.51 1.01 -28.78
N ARG A 167 18.52 1.92 -28.90
CA ARG A 167 17.24 1.85 -28.19
C ARG A 167 16.51 0.53 -28.52
N PRO A 168 15.87 -0.14 -27.54
CA PRO A 168 14.93 -1.20 -27.85
C PRO A 168 13.70 -0.62 -28.57
N LEU A 169 13.27 -1.31 -29.62
CA LEU A 169 12.10 -0.97 -30.42
C LEU A 169 10.83 -0.99 -29.56
N PRO A 170 9.84 -0.11 -29.84
CA PRO A 170 8.60 -0.09 -29.11
C PRO A 170 7.83 -1.40 -29.29
N ARG A 171 7.42 -2.03 -28.19
CA ARG A 171 6.44 -3.12 -28.23
C ARG A 171 5.10 -2.54 -28.68
N ASN A 172 4.59 -3.04 -29.80
CA ASN A 172 3.24 -2.75 -30.27
C ASN A 172 2.19 -3.31 -29.29
N ARG A 173 1.03 -2.64 -29.33
CA ARG A 173 -0.14 -2.71 -28.43
C ARG A 173 -0.63 -4.10 -28.08
#